data_AF-A0A2E4I049-F1
#
_entry.id   AF-A0A2E4I049-F1
#
_cell.length_a   1.000
_cell.length_b   1.000
_cell.length_c   1.000
_cell.angle_alpha   90.00
_cell.angle_beta   90.00
_cell.angle_gamma   90.00
#
_symmetry.space_group_name_H-M   'P 1'
#
loop_
_entity.id
_entity.type
_entity.pdbx_description
1 polymer ?
#
loop_
_entity_poly.entity_id
_entity_poly.type
_entity_poly.pdbx_seq_one_letter_code
_entity_poly.pdbx_strand_id
1 'polypeptide(L)'
;MRILLPIMILVVGMACNQPNESSSQASPPDIASEEYQLPVFSERELWERSSYLFTVSFALYLGETMNRGLSPSESGQETAEMLAAGWSGADTPIALFNGMYRNWSLNPDNTCQVLEATEVTVRAVCNRPYLTYFEQSGGEIYGMSAMEYEESNASFNAGIAASLGMSWTQEIGDRNFTVMISKN
;
A
#
# COMPACT_ATOMS: atom_id res chain seq x y z
N MET A 1 -7.11 23.81 -15.46
CA MET A 1 -8.46 23.54 -14.95
C MET A 1 -8.29 22.62 -13.74
N ARG A 2 -8.38 23.16 -12.53
CA ARG A 2 -8.23 22.40 -11.27
C ARG A 2 -9.51 21.60 -11.07
N ILE A 3 -9.43 20.29 -11.25
CA ILE A 3 -10.52 19.36 -10.96
C ILE A 3 -9.96 18.35 -9.97
N LEU A 4 -10.30 18.61 -8.70
CA LEU A 4 -10.72 17.62 -7.71
C LEU A 4 -9.65 16.63 -7.19
N LEU A 5 -8.97 17.05 -6.11
CA LEU A 5 -8.71 16.21 -4.93
C LEU A 5 -10.08 15.82 -4.34
N PRO A 6 -10.65 14.67 -4.70
CA PRO A 6 -11.14 13.77 -3.66
C PRO A 6 -10.96 12.32 -4.11
N ILE A 7 -10.16 11.52 -3.39
CA ILE A 7 -10.29 10.05 -3.20
C ILE A 7 -9.15 9.60 -2.24
N MET A 8 -8.82 10.40 -1.23
CA MET A 8 -8.03 9.91 -0.08
C MET A 8 -8.71 10.17 1.26
N ILE A 9 -9.90 10.77 1.23
CA ILE A 9 -10.77 10.98 2.36
C ILE A 9 -12.06 10.25 2.01
N LEU A 10 -12.46 9.30 2.86
CA LEU A 10 -13.58 8.35 2.75
C LEU A 10 -13.22 6.95 2.22
N VAL A 11 -12.46 6.20 3.03
CA VAL A 11 -12.75 4.78 3.24
C VAL A 11 -14.04 4.70 4.08
N VAL A 12 -15.16 5.06 3.47
CA VAL A 12 -16.50 4.87 4.05
C VAL A 12 -17.37 4.33 2.92
N GLY A 13 -17.48 3.00 2.87
CA GLY A 13 -18.40 2.31 1.97
C GLY A 13 -17.79 1.23 1.09
N MET A 14 -17.13 0.24 1.66
CA MET A 14 -17.03 -1.09 1.02
C MET A 14 -17.44 -2.17 2.04
N ALA A 15 -18.73 -2.17 2.36
CA ALA A 15 -19.42 -3.38 2.74
C ALA A 15 -19.82 -4.08 1.43
N CYS A 16 -18.94 -4.91 0.87
CA CYS A 16 -19.28 -5.94 -0.11
C CYS A 16 -18.12 -6.96 -0.14
N ASN A 17 -18.39 -8.14 0.40
CA ASN A 17 -17.64 -9.39 0.30
C ASN A 17 -16.11 -9.34 0.53
N GLN A 18 -15.69 -9.76 1.73
CA GLN A 18 -14.37 -10.32 1.90
C GLN A 18 -14.28 -11.67 1.13
N PRO A 19 -13.22 -11.93 0.35
CA PRO A 19 -13.00 -13.24 -0.25
C PRO A 19 -12.42 -14.18 0.82
N ASN A 20 -13.30 -14.88 1.54
CA ASN A 20 -13.12 -16.21 2.18
C ASN A 20 -14.08 -16.42 3.36
N GLU A 21 -15.36 -16.09 3.21
CA GLU A 21 -16.38 -16.90 3.86
C GLU A 21 -16.82 -17.96 2.86
N SER A 22 -16.73 -19.23 3.26
CA SER A 22 -17.40 -20.30 2.53
C SER A 22 -18.85 -19.88 2.30
N SER A 23 -19.40 -20.19 1.13
CA SER A 23 -20.81 -19.98 0.82
C SER A 23 -21.67 -20.89 1.69
N SER A 24 -21.75 -20.59 2.99
CA SER A 24 -22.89 -20.96 3.79
C SER A 24 -24.01 -20.03 3.35
N GLN A 25 -25.16 -20.60 2.99
CA GLN A 25 -26.40 -19.85 2.82
C GLN A 25 -26.75 -19.23 4.18
N ALA A 26 -26.12 -18.10 4.52
CA ALA A 26 -26.56 -17.28 5.62
C ALA A 26 -27.88 -16.66 5.17
N SER A 27 -28.98 -17.11 5.78
CA SER A 27 -30.27 -16.44 5.64
C SER A 27 -30.11 -14.98 6.07
N PRO A 28 -30.86 -14.02 5.50
CA PRO A 28 -30.82 -12.64 5.96
C PRO A 28 -31.02 -12.61 7.47
N PRO A 29 -30.20 -11.89 8.24
CA PRO A 29 -30.35 -11.85 9.69
C PRO A 29 -31.76 -11.38 10.04
N ASP A 30 -32.46 -12.15 10.85
CA ASP A 30 -33.79 -11.81 11.33
C ASP A 30 -33.68 -10.66 12.35
N ILE A 31 -33.69 -9.43 11.83
CA ILE A 31 -33.54 -8.16 12.59
C ILE A 31 -34.66 -7.99 13.63
N ALA A 32 -35.70 -8.83 13.59
CA ALA A 32 -36.86 -8.78 14.48
C ALA A 32 -36.67 -9.52 15.81
N SER A 33 -35.55 -10.22 16.02
CA SER A 33 -35.20 -10.84 17.31
C SER A 33 -34.14 -9.99 18.03
N GLU A 34 -34.32 -9.76 19.33
CA GLU A 34 -33.48 -8.87 20.17
C GLU A 34 -32.03 -9.35 20.39
N GLU A 35 -31.48 -10.21 19.52
CA GLU A 35 -30.15 -10.83 19.68
C GLU A 35 -29.18 -10.57 18.52
N TYR A 36 -29.42 -9.56 17.66
CA TYR A 36 -28.38 -9.16 16.71
C TYR A 36 -27.22 -8.46 17.44
N GLN A 37 -26.07 -9.12 17.50
CA GLN A 37 -24.81 -8.54 17.98
C GLN A 37 -23.88 -8.30 16.78
N LEU A 38 -23.26 -7.13 16.76
CA LEU A 38 -22.18 -6.86 15.82
C LEU A 38 -20.97 -7.75 16.14
N PRO A 39 -20.17 -8.15 15.13
CA PRO A 39 -18.91 -8.83 15.38
C PRO A 39 -17.99 -8.00 16.28
N VAL A 40 -17.38 -8.64 17.27
CA VAL A 40 -16.33 -8.04 18.12
C VAL A 40 -14.98 -8.50 17.59
N PHE A 41 -14.12 -7.53 17.26
CA PHE A 41 -12.79 -7.78 16.73
C PHE A 41 -11.72 -7.48 17.79
N SER A 42 -10.66 -8.26 17.82
CA SER A 42 -9.42 -7.97 18.53
C SER A 42 -8.68 -6.78 17.89
N GLU A 43 -7.75 -6.17 18.63
CA GLU A 43 -6.91 -5.09 18.10
C GLU A 43 -6.13 -5.52 16.86
N ARG A 44 -5.62 -6.76 16.85
CA ARG A 44 -4.90 -7.28 15.68
C ARG A 44 -5.81 -7.42 14.46
N GLU A 45 -7.01 -7.96 14.63
CA GLU A 45 -7.97 -8.06 13.52
C GLU A 45 -8.35 -6.67 12.98
N LEU A 46 -8.53 -5.67 13.86
CA LEU A 46 -8.77 -4.29 13.43
C LEU A 46 -7.60 -3.71 12.62
N TRP A 47 -6.37 -4.02 13.02
CA TRP A 47 -5.16 -3.57 12.32
C TRP A 47 -5.00 -4.26 10.96
N GLU A 48 -5.18 -5.57 10.89
CA GLU A 48 -5.14 -6.34 9.64
C GLU A 48 -6.20 -5.85 8.65
N ARG A 49 -7.42 -5.58 9.13
CA ARG A 49 -8.50 -4.99 8.32
C ARG A 49 -8.13 -3.60 7.81
N SER A 50 -7.50 -2.77 8.65
CA SER A 50 -7.05 -1.43 8.25
C SER A 50 -5.97 -1.49 7.18
N SER A 51 -4.99 -2.39 7.33
CA SER A 51 -3.95 -2.63 6.32
C SER A 51 -4.55 -3.13 5.00
N TYR A 52 -5.50 -4.07 5.05
CA TYR A 52 -6.18 -4.56 3.85
C TYR A 52 -6.94 -3.45 3.13
N LEU A 53 -7.71 -2.63 3.86
CA LEU A 53 -8.47 -1.51 3.29
C LEU A 53 -7.56 -0.47 2.63
N PHE A 54 -6.39 -0.23 3.21
CA PHE A 54 -5.39 0.65 2.61
C PHE A 54 -4.85 0.06 1.29
N THR A 55 -4.47 -1.23 1.27
CA THR A 55 -4.05 -1.91 0.04
C THR A 55 -5.12 -1.86 -1.05
N VAL A 56 -6.38 -2.13 -0.69
CA VAL A 56 -7.53 -2.02 -1.60
C VAL A 56 -7.68 -0.60 -2.15
N SER A 57 -7.57 0.42 -1.29
CA SER A 57 -7.72 1.81 -1.71
C SER A 57 -6.67 2.21 -2.75
N PHE A 58 -5.42 1.77 -2.56
CA PHE A 58 -4.36 1.98 -3.54
C PHE A 58 -4.58 1.18 -4.83
N ALA A 59 -5.03 -0.08 -4.75
CA ALA A 59 -5.34 -0.89 -5.93
C ALA A 59 -6.47 -0.28 -6.76
N LEU A 60 -7.51 0.27 -6.11
CA LEU A 60 -8.61 0.97 -6.78
C LEU A 60 -8.16 2.28 -7.44
N TYR A 61 -7.35 3.08 -6.75
CA TYR A 61 -6.78 4.30 -7.32
C TYR A 61 -5.91 3.98 -8.54
N LEU A 62 -5.06 2.96 -8.43
CA LEU A 62 -4.26 2.46 -9.54
C LEU A 62 -5.16 2.03 -10.71
N GLY A 63 -6.21 1.25 -10.45
CA GLY A 63 -7.18 0.84 -11.47
C GLY A 63 -7.85 2.03 -12.17
N GLU A 64 -8.24 3.07 -11.42
CA GLU A 64 -8.82 4.30 -11.99
C GLU A 64 -7.82 5.04 -12.89
N THR A 65 -6.56 5.19 -12.46
CA THR A 65 -5.53 5.83 -13.29
C THR A 65 -5.21 5.02 -14.54
N MET A 66 -5.20 3.69 -14.44
CA MET A 66 -4.99 2.81 -15.59
C MET A 66 -6.16 2.86 -16.58
N ASN A 67 -7.40 2.98 -16.09
CA ASN A 67 -8.57 3.23 -16.94
C ASN A 67 -8.49 4.58 -17.68
N ARG A 68 -7.74 5.54 -17.14
CA ARG A 68 -7.41 6.81 -17.82
C ARG A 68 -6.23 6.70 -18.80
N GLY A 69 -5.63 5.52 -18.94
CA GLY A 69 -4.58 5.21 -19.90
C GLY A 69 -3.15 5.26 -19.37
N LEU A 70 -2.96 5.39 -18.05
CA LEU A 70 -1.64 5.39 -17.43
C LEU A 70 -1.15 3.95 -17.24
N SER A 71 0.15 3.73 -17.36
CA SER A 71 0.82 2.53 -16.85
C SER A 71 0.88 2.55 -15.31
N PRO A 72 1.13 1.40 -14.66
CA PRO A 72 1.29 1.37 -13.21
C PRO A 72 2.42 2.28 -12.70
N SER A 73 3.54 2.32 -13.42
CA SER A 73 4.65 3.22 -13.12
C SER A 73 4.26 4.69 -13.23
N GLU A 74 3.53 5.10 -14.27
CA GLU A 74 3.05 6.49 -14.42
C GLU A 74 2.07 6.88 -13.31
N SER A 75 1.20 5.96 -12.89
CA SER A 75 0.30 6.17 -11.74
C SER A 75 1.06 6.40 -10.43
N GLY A 76 2.11 5.61 -10.19
CA GLY A 76 2.99 5.79 -9.04
C GLY A 76 3.68 7.14 -9.03
N GLN A 77 4.16 7.58 -10.21
CA GLN A 77 4.81 8.88 -10.39
C GLN A 77 3.83 10.05 -10.17
N GLU A 78 2.62 10.00 -10.72
CA GLU A 78 1.57 11.01 -10.49
C GLU A 78 1.25 11.14 -8.99
N THR A 79 1.18 10.00 -8.28
CA THR A 79 0.96 9.96 -6.83
C THR A 79 2.13 10.58 -6.05
N ALA A 80 3.37 10.30 -6.47
CA ALA A 80 4.55 10.89 -5.86
C ALA A 80 4.56 12.40 -6.00
N GLU A 81 4.24 12.93 -7.18
CA GLU A 81 4.17 14.37 -7.44
C GLU A 81 3.11 15.06 -6.56
N MET A 82 1.95 14.42 -6.38
CA MET A 82 0.90 14.91 -5.49
C MET A 82 1.35 15.00 -4.03
N LEU A 83 2.18 14.05 -3.56
CA LEU A 83 2.53 13.90 -2.15
C LEU A 83 3.93 14.42 -1.79
N ALA A 84 4.77 14.74 -2.77
CA ALA A 84 6.18 15.11 -2.59
C ALA A 84 6.40 16.21 -1.54
N ALA A 85 5.54 17.23 -1.50
CA ALA A 85 5.64 18.32 -0.54
C ALA A 85 5.60 17.86 0.93
N GLY A 86 4.88 16.77 1.22
CA GLY A 86 4.80 16.17 2.55
C GLY A 86 6.09 15.51 3.04
N TRP A 87 7.08 15.33 2.16
CA TRP A 87 8.35 14.66 2.44
C TRP A 87 9.54 15.60 2.63
N SER A 88 9.30 16.91 2.62
CA SER A 88 10.32 17.99 2.64
C SER A 88 11.28 18.03 3.85
N GLY A 89 11.17 17.10 4.80
CA GLY A 89 12.11 16.95 5.93
C GLY A 89 12.94 15.65 5.90
N ALA A 90 12.80 14.83 4.86
CA ALA A 90 13.54 13.58 4.71
C ALA A 90 14.88 13.80 3.96
N ASP A 91 15.76 14.64 4.50
CA ASP A 91 16.91 15.19 3.75
C ASP A 91 18.11 14.22 3.60
N THR A 92 18.02 13.02 4.16
CA THR A 92 19.05 11.99 4.10
C THR A 92 18.46 10.65 3.67
N PRO A 93 19.25 9.74 3.06
CA PRO A 93 18.77 8.41 2.69
C PRO A 93 18.14 7.65 3.85
N ILE A 94 18.70 7.77 5.06
CA ILE A 94 18.15 7.11 6.25
C ILE A 94 16.87 7.76 6.74
N ALA A 95 16.73 9.09 6.64
CA ALA A 95 15.47 9.76 6.97
C ALA A 95 14.35 9.35 5.99
N LEU A 96 14.65 9.29 4.70
CA LEU A 96 13.70 8.80 3.69
C LEU A 96 13.31 7.35 3.93
N PHE A 97 14.28 6.45 4.14
CA PHE A 97 14.01 5.06 4.46
C PHE A 97 13.12 4.92 5.71
N ASN A 98 13.41 5.66 6.78
CA ASN A 98 12.60 5.64 7.99
C ASN A 98 11.16 6.12 7.76
N GLY A 99 10.97 7.13 6.91
CA GLY A 99 9.63 7.59 6.53
C GLY A 99 8.86 6.52 5.75
N MET A 100 9.51 5.89 4.77
CA MET A 100 8.91 4.79 3.99
C MET A 100 8.60 3.58 4.88
N TYR A 101 9.52 3.20 5.76
CA TYR A 101 9.32 2.10 6.70
C TYR A 101 8.12 2.33 7.62
N ARG A 102 7.89 3.57 8.09
CA ARG A 102 6.69 3.91 8.87
C ARG A 102 5.41 3.68 8.09
N ASN A 103 5.39 4.02 6.80
CA ASN A 103 4.24 3.76 5.94
C ASN A 103 4.02 2.26 5.72
N TRP A 104 5.07 1.49 5.46
CA TRP A 104 4.97 0.04 5.27
C TRP A 104 4.59 -0.70 6.56
N SER A 105 4.92 -0.14 7.73
CA SER A 105 4.53 -0.65 9.04
C SER A 105 3.03 -0.54 9.32
N LEU A 106 2.24 0.02 8.40
CA LEU A 106 0.79 -0.17 8.39
C LEU A 106 0.43 -1.66 8.26
N ASN A 107 1.26 -2.47 7.58
CA ASN A 107 1.09 -3.91 7.59
C ASN A 107 1.77 -4.51 8.84
N PRO A 108 1.04 -5.23 9.71
CA PRO A 108 1.53 -5.60 11.04
C PRO A 108 2.67 -6.62 11.00
N ASP A 109 2.82 -7.33 9.88
CA ASP A 109 3.88 -8.32 9.69
C ASP A 109 5.06 -7.76 8.87
N ASN A 110 5.08 -6.45 8.61
CA ASN A 110 6.17 -5.79 7.89
C ASN A 110 7.47 -5.81 8.69
N THR A 111 8.52 -6.35 8.08
CA THR A 111 9.86 -6.43 8.65
C THR A 111 10.87 -6.00 7.60
N CYS A 112 11.85 -5.19 8.02
CA CYS A 112 12.96 -4.77 7.19
C CYS A 112 14.28 -4.94 7.94
N GLN A 113 15.30 -5.40 7.24
CA GLN A 113 16.68 -5.44 7.71
C GLN A 113 17.51 -4.44 6.93
N VAL A 114 18.08 -3.46 7.63
CA VAL A 114 19.07 -2.55 7.05
C VAL A 114 20.40 -3.29 6.91
N LEU A 115 20.91 -3.38 5.68
CA LEU A 115 22.18 -4.00 5.35
C LEU A 115 23.32 -2.97 5.36
N GLU A 116 23.01 -1.72 5.00
CA GLU A 116 23.96 -0.62 4.91
C GLU A 116 23.23 0.69 5.20
N ALA A 117 23.87 1.55 6.01
CA ALA A 117 23.42 2.91 6.25
C ALA A 117 24.63 3.82 6.43
N THR A 118 24.80 4.76 5.51
CA THR A 118 25.81 5.82 5.53
C THR A 118 25.12 7.18 5.34
N GLU A 119 25.88 8.26 5.30
CA GLU A 119 25.33 9.60 5.02
C GLU A 119 24.74 9.72 3.60
N VAL A 120 25.23 8.91 2.66
CA VAL A 120 24.89 9.02 1.23
C VAL A 120 24.18 7.78 0.68
N THR A 121 24.10 6.68 1.43
CA THR A 121 23.49 5.43 0.97
C THR A 121 22.72 4.74 2.08
N VAL A 122 21.55 4.19 1.75
CA VAL A 122 20.88 3.16 2.55
C VAL A 122 20.56 1.97 1.67
N ARG A 123 20.82 0.76 2.16
CA ARG A 123 20.39 -0.49 1.54
C ARG A 123 19.67 -1.35 2.57
N ALA A 124 18.50 -1.86 2.22
CA ALA A 124 17.69 -2.67 3.11
C ALA A 124 16.95 -3.77 2.34
N VAL A 125 16.60 -4.84 3.04
CA VAL A 125 15.73 -5.90 2.54
C VAL A 125 14.48 -5.94 3.41
N CYS A 126 13.31 -5.88 2.79
CA CYS A 126 12.02 -5.93 3.46
C CYS A 126 11.23 -7.14 2.98
N ASN A 127 10.33 -7.68 3.82
CA ASN A 127 9.39 -8.70 3.38
C ASN A 127 8.21 -8.08 2.61
N ARG A 128 7.41 -8.93 1.92
CA ARG A 128 6.23 -8.53 1.15
C ARG A 128 4.93 -9.00 1.84
N PRO A 129 4.56 -8.47 3.02
CA PRO A 129 3.44 -9.02 3.80
C PRO A 129 2.07 -8.76 3.15
N TYR A 130 1.97 -7.77 2.26
CA TYR A 130 0.75 -7.48 1.51
C TYR A 130 0.42 -8.55 0.45
N LEU A 131 1.36 -9.42 0.07
CA LEU A 131 1.08 -10.51 -0.89
C LEU A 131 -0.02 -11.44 -0.42
N THR A 132 -0.12 -11.65 0.89
CA THR A 132 -1.17 -12.49 1.46
C THR A 132 -2.57 -11.98 1.12
N TYR A 133 -2.76 -10.66 0.96
CA TYR A 133 -4.05 -10.11 0.53
C TYR A 133 -4.38 -10.44 -0.93
N PHE A 134 -3.37 -10.42 -1.81
CA PHE A 134 -3.54 -10.81 -3.21
C PHE A 134 -3.79 -12.31 -3.32
N GLU A 135 -3.03 -13.14 -2.60
CA GLU A 135 -3.21 -14.60 -2.52
C GLU A 135 -4.63 -14.96 -2.07
N GLN A 136 -5.12 -14.33 -0.99
CA GLN A 136 -6.47 -14.54 -0.47
C GLN A 136 -7.57 -14.08 -1.43
N SER A 137 -7.27 -13.10 -2.29
CA SER A 137 -8.21 -12.58 -3.30
C SER A 137 -8.15 -13.33 -4.64
N GLY A 138 -7.42 -14.45 -4.71
CA GLY A 138 -7.31 -15.25 -5.93
C GLY A 138 -6.25 -14.76 -6.92
N GLY A 139 -5.29 -13.95 -6.45
CA GLY A 139 -4.17 -13.39 -7.23
C GLY A 139 -4.32 -11.91 -7.57
N GLU A 140 -5.54 -11.37 -7.48
CA GLU A 140 -5.85 -9.99 -7.85
C GLU A 140 -6.75 -9.33 -6.80
N ILE A 141 -6.54 -8.04 -6.56
CA ILE A 141 -7.41 -7.21 -5.73
C ILE A 141 -8.12 -6.23 -6.66
N TYR A 142 -9.43 -6.41 -6.86
CA TYR A 142 -10.25 -5.59 -7.75
C TYR A 142 -9.69 -5.50 -9.19
N GLY A 143 -9.21 -6.63 -9.73
CA GLY A 143 -8.61 -6.70 -11.08
C GLY A 143 -7.19 -6.16 -11.17
N MET A 144 -6.58 -5.81 -10.04
CA MET A 144 -5.19 -5.37 -9.95
C MET A 144 -4.30 -6.53 -9.48
N SER A 145 -3.24 -6.82 -10.23
CA SER A 145 -2.24 -7.80 -9.83
C SER A 145 -1.27 -7.23 -8.79
N ALA A 146 -0.63 -8.12 -8.01
CA ALA A 146 0.44 -7.73 -7.10
C ALA A 146 1.62 -7.05 -7.84
N MET A 147 1.88 -7.47 -9.09
CA MET A 147 2.95 -6.93 -9.91
C MET A 147 2.69 -5.46 -10.28
N GLU A 148 1.49 -5.13 -10.76
CA GLU A 148 1.13 -3.74 -11.09
C GLU A 148 1.13 -2.85 -9.85
N TYR A 149 0.63 -3.37 -8.73
CA TYR A 149 0.70 -2.70 -7.44
C TYR A 149 2.14 -2.39 -7.01
N GLU A 150 3.06 -3.33 -7.19
CA GLU A 150 4.47 -3.17 -6.84
C GLU A 150 5.23 -2.23 -7.78
N GLU A 151 4.93 -2.28 -9.07
CA GLU A 151 5.49 -1.35 -10.06
C GLU A 151 5.06 0.09 -9.73
N SER A 152 3.78 0.30 -9.42
CA SER A 152 3.27 1.60 -8.98
C SER A 152 3.95 2.07 -7.69
N ASN A 153 4.08 1.20 -6.68
CA ASN A 153 4.76 1.56 -5.43
C ASN A 153 6.26 1.86 -5.62
N ALA A 154 6.95 1.09 -6.45
CA ALA A 154 8.37 1.32 -6.75
C ALA A 154 8.56 2.70 -7.41
N SER A 155 7.70 3.04 -8.37
CA SER A 155 7.69 4.35 -9.03
C SER A 155 7.32 5.47 -8.06
N PHE A 156 6.32 5.27 -7.19
CA PHE A 156 5.97 6.22 -6.13
C PHE A 156 7.17 6.55 -5.24
N ASN A 157 7.84 5.51 -4.70
CA ASN A 157 8.99 5.69 -3.82
C ASN A 157 10.15 6.40 -4.54
N ALA A 158 10.36 6.07 -5.83
CA ALA A 158 11.36 6.71 -6.65
C ALA A 158 11.05 8.19 -6.95
N GLY A 159 9.80 8.52 -7.23
CA GLY A 159 9.36 9.91 -7.42
C GLY A 159 9.54 10.75 -6.15
N ILE A 160 9.22 10.19 -4.98
CA ILE A 160 9.49 10.85 -3.69
C ILE A 160 10.99 11.07 -3.50
N ALA A 161 11.82 10.04 -3.70
CA ALA A 161 13.28 10.17 -3.58
C ALA A 161 13.84 11.25 -4.52
N ALA A 162 13.39 11.25 -5.79
CA ALA A 162 13.81 12.21 -6.81
C ALA A 162 13.45 13.65 -6.41
N SER A 163 12.26 13.86 -5.82
CA SER A 163 11.84 15.19 -5.34
C SER A 163 12.74 15.77 -4.24
N LEU A 164 13.50 14.91 -3.56
CA LEU A 164 14.45 15.24 -2.49
C LEU A 164 15.91 15.23 -2.98
N GLY A 165 16.14 15.08 -4.29
CA GLY A 165 17.49 15.00 -4.86
C GLY A 165 18.21 13.67 -4.58
N MET A 166 17.46 12.61 -4.31
CA MET A 166 17.97 11.26 -4.09
C MET A 166 17.52 10.32 -5.20
N SER A 167 18.20 9.18 -5.33
CA SER A 167 17.77 8.08 -6.18
C SER A 167 17.24 6.92 -5.34
N TRP A 168 16.33 6.16 -5.94
CA TRP A 168 15.74 4.96 -5.38
C TRP A 168 15.82 3.84 -6.41
N THR A 169 16.25 2.67 -5.98
CA THR A 169 16.14 1.44 -6.76
C THR A 169 15.50 0.36 -5.90
N GLN A 170 14.58 -0.40 -6.49
CA GLN A 170 13.87 -1.47 -5.82
C GLN A 170 13.90 -2.73 -6.68
N GLU A 171 14.34 -3.84 -6.08
CA GLU A 171 14.36 -5.14 -6.71
C GLU A 171 13.37 -6.06 -6.01
N ILE A 172 12.42 -6.61 -6.75
CA ILE A 172 11.42 -7.54 -6.23
C ILE A 172 11.97 -8.96 -6.29
N GLY A 173 12.03 -9.62 -5.13
CA GLY A 173 12.23 -11.07 -5.01
C GLY A 173 10.94 -11.76 -4.59
N ASP A 174 10.96 -13.07 -4.40
CA ASP A 174 9.75 -13.87 -4.15
C ASP A 174 8.94 -13.43 -2.91
N ARG A 175 9.54 -13.42 -1.72
CA ARG A 175 8.87 -12.98 -0.47
C ARG A 175 9.41 -11.66 0.07
N ASN A 176 10.34 -11.05 -0.65
CA ASN A 176 11.16 -9.95 -0.18
C ASN A 176 11.32 -8.91 -1.30
N PHE A 177 11.64 -7.68 -0.95
CA PHE A 177 12.17 -6.70 -1.88
C PHE A 177 13.40 -6.03 -1.28
N THR A 178 14.37 -5.71 -2.13
CA THR A 178 15.58 -4.98 -1.76
C THR A 178 15.43 -3.55 -2.21
N VAL A 179 15.74 -2.59 -1.34
CA VAL A 179 15.77 -1.17 -1.63
C VAL A 179 17.19 -0.66 -1.50
N MET A 180 17.58 0.22 -2.40
CA MET A 180 18.74 1.09 -2.25
C MET A 180 18.32 2.54 -2.50
N ILE A 181 18.73 3.42 -1.59
CA ILE A 181 18.55 4.86 -1.66
C ILE A 181 19.94 5.47 -1.70
N SER A 182 20.20 6.38 -2.63
CA SER A 182 21.47 7.12 -2.63
C SER A 182 21.30 8.61 -2.86
N LYS A 183 22.21 9.40 -2.30
CA LYS A 183 22.29 10.85 -2.46
C LYS A 183 23.63 11.18 -3.11
N ASN A 184 23.58 11.95 -4.19
CA ASN A 184 24.77 12.43 -4.91
C ASN A 184 25.43 13.61 -4.19
#